data_AF-A0A9P7KHC7-F1
#
_entry.id   AF-A0A9P7KHC7-F1
#
_cell.length_a   1.000
_cell.length_b   1.000
_cell.length_c   1.000
_cell.angle_alpha   90.00
_cell.angle_beta   90.00
_cell.angle_gamma   90.00
#
_symmetry.space_group_name_H-M   'P 1'
#
loop_
_entity.id
_entity.type
_entity.pdbx_description
1 polymer ?
#
loop_
_entity_poly.entity_id
_entity_poly.type
_entity_poly.pdbx_seq_one_letter_code
_entity_poly.pdbx_strand_id
1 'polypeptide(L)'
;MYHDPTPESYYTIDFDGAGEGVRHPGLMMAHIIFMSLAFFFALPIGIAMRSVKHAARGFAVFAFYAFFALGCASSGLYRKFTPNMYEGNVHSMQGYIVLLLALSLSAIDILTLMRRIIAFWRSAKKFTINKFWESAILGKESEGGRDGAEYAGLVSDEPEEFEDAKVMSQVRQSGDLAPIEEYSGDTAQWANDVHRHHRHDRHQSIASERTVFGTASPMRSRDTIHDLKSKVEPVSHIGKVSFAMLERFLVFAGFSQILLGIVIYTGGCRAQYVTGCLAHLIKGAIFWSYGLFSFARFLGAFAEIGWAWNRTPNGNAVSGEFTESLVIFVYGATNMWMERFGAKPGDPFTTKQIQHIGIAVMFCFAGLIGMGIESKKVRNWLAASTFASVRMDHVAREAVEEPASYSASFNPFPALVIGVTGAAMAAHTQTYLFQVQIHALWGNLLVAFAVLRCFTYFFLWLGPPKSILPSRPPTEALGSFFLACGGLVFMFSTEEVTIAAMRRGRDDVMMFLNVAVASTCFAFCWTLLIVGFKGWLKSRLRPVISYSSSA
;
A
#
# COMPACT_ATOMS: atom_id res chain seq x y z
N MET A 1 7.07 -33.00 29.20
CA MET A 1 7.03 -31.52 29.08
C MET A 1 6.07 -31.01 30.12
N TYR A 2 6.55 -30.27 31.11
CA TYR A 2 5.70 -29.60 32.10
C TYR A 2 5.51 -28.17 31.58
N HIS A 3 4.28 -27.81 31.23
CA HIS A 3 3.96 -26.42 30.94
C HIS A 3 3.60 -25.74 32.25
N ASP A 4 4.13 -24.54 32.47
CA ASP A 4 3.77 -23.75 33.63
C ASP A 4 2.24 -23.51 33.65
N PRO A 5 1.64 -23.38 34.85
CA PRO A 5 0.26 -22.94 34.98
C PRO A 5 0.05 -21.65 34.21
N THR A 6 -1.05 -21.55 33.46
CA THR A 6 -1.41 -20.28 32.80
C THR A 6 -1.69 -19.25 33.88
N PRO A 7 -0.94 -18.15 33.94
CA PRO A 7 -1.18 -17.12 34.94
C PRO A 7 -2.54 -16.46 34.70
N GLU A 8 -3.12 -15.90 35.75
CA GLU A 8 -4.37 -15.16 35.63
C GLU A 8 -4.22 -13.96 34.67
N SER A 9 -5.31 -13.64 33.99
CA SER A 9 -5.41 -12.58 32.99
C SER A 9 -6.70 -11.78 33.16
N TYR A 10 -6.81 -10.67 32.44
CA TYR A 10 -8.04 -9.87 32.44
C TYR A 10 -9.24 -10.71 31.98
N TYR A 11 -9.06 -11.58 30.99
CA TYR A 11 -10.09 -12.51 30.53
C TYR A 11 -10.55 -13.47 31.65
N THR A 12 -9.62 -14.04 32.42
CA THR A 12 -9.99 -15.01 33.48
C THR A 12 -10.73 -14.33 34.63
N ILE A 13 -10.45 -13.06 34.92
CA ILE A 13 -11.22 -12.28 35.90
C ILE A 13 -12.63 -12.01 35.40
N ASP A 14 -12.73 -11.49 34.17
CA ASP A 14 -14.00 -11.04 33.60
C ASP A 14 -14.98 -12.21 33.40
N PHE A 15 -14.48 -13.35 32.91
CA PHE A 15 -15.33 -14.46 32.44
C PHE A 15 -15.20 -15.76 33.24
N ASP A 16 -13.98 -16.15 33.63
CA ASP A 16 -13.74 -17.43 34.31
C ASP A 16 -13.89 -17.31 35.84
N GLY A 17 -13.97 -16.07 36.35
CA GLY A 17 -14.23 -15.76 37.74
C GLY A 17 -13.08 -15.94 38.71
N ALA A 18 -11.85 -15.93 38.21
CA ALA A 18 -10.66 -15.80 39.02
C ALA A 18 -10.61 -14.42 39.70
N GLY A 19 -10.29 -14.35 41.00
CA GLY A 19 -10.13 -13.10 41.76
C GLY A 19 -11.31 -12.67 42.65
N GLU A 20 -10.99 -11.97 43.74
CA GLU A 20 -11.97 -11.35 44.66
C GLU A 20 -12.31 -9.92 44.20
N GLY A 21 -13.59 -9.61 43.93
CA GLY A 21 -14.03 -8.24 43.61
C GLY A 21 -15.20 -8.12 42.63
N VAL A 22 -15.65 -6.87 42.42
CA VAL A 22 -16.68 -6.51 41.42
C VAL A 22 -16.04 -6.47 40.03
N ARG A 23 -16.68 -7.10 39.05
CA ARG A 23 -16.19 -7.22 37.68
C ARG A 23 -16.73 -6.10 36.80
N HIS A 24 -15.93 -5.68 35.82
CA HIS A 24 -16.30 -4.58 34.92
C HIS A 24 -16.08 -4.90 33.43
N PRO A 25 -16.52 -6.07 32.91
CA PRO A 25 -16.32 -6.44 31.50
C PRO A 25 -16.96 -5.46 30.53
N GLY A 26 -18.04 -4.77 30.95
CA GLY A 26 -18.70 -3.73 30.15
C GLY A 26 -17.79 -2.55 29.81
N LEU A 27 -16.86 -2.17 30.70
CA LEU A 27 -15.91 -1.07 30.44
C LEU A 27 -14.86 -1.48 29.40
N MET A 28 -14.37 -2.72 29.47
CA MET A 28 -13.46 -3.27 28.46
C MET A 28 -14.16 -3.40 27.10
N MET A 29 -15.39 -3.90 27.08
CA MET A 29 -16.18 -3.98 25.85
C MET A 29 -16.43 -2.60 25.24
N ALA A 30 -16.75 -1.59 26.05
CA ALA A 30 -16.89 -0.21 25.58
C ALA A 30 -15.58 0.32 24.99
N HIS A 31 -14.44 0.05 25.62
CA HIS A 31 -13.13 0.39 25.06
C HIS A 31 -12.91 -0.23 23.67
N ILE A 32 -13.15 -1.54 23.53
CA ILE A 32 -13.00 -2.26 22.26
C ILE A 32 -13.90 -1.67 21.18
N ILE A 33 -15.18 -1.44 21.50
CA ILE A 33 -16.15 -0.89 20.53
C ILE A 33 -15.73 0.52 20.09
N PHE A 34 -15.44 1.42 21.03
CA PHE A 34 -15.08 2.79 20.68
C PHE A 34 -13.77 2.87 19.91
N MET A 35 -12.73 2.10 20.30
CA MET A 35 -11.48 2.06 19.55
C MET A 35 -11.65 1.44 18.16
N SER A 36 -12.51 0.43 18.03
CA SER A 36 -12.84 -0.16 16.73
C SER A 36 -13.54 0.83 15.81
N LEU A 37 -14.53 1.57 16.33
CA LEU A 37 -15.22 2.64 15.60
C LEU A 37 -14.27 3.77 15.20
N ALA A 38 -13.32 4.14 16.06
CA ALA A 38 -12.31 5.15 15.73
C ALA A 38 -11.39 4.68 14.59
N PHE A 39 -10.65 3.60 14.80
CA PHE A 39 -9.56 3.21 13.89
C PHE A 39 -10.02 2.47 12.64
N PHE A 40 -11.09 1.68 12.73
CA PHE A 40 -11.54 0.92 11.57
C PHE A 40 -12.61 1.67 10.80
N PHE A 41 -13.47 2.50 11.40
CA PHE A 41 -14.51 3.20 10.65
C PHE A 41 -14.20 4.68 10.42
N ALA A 42 -14.11 5.48 11.49
CA ALA A 42 -13.99 6.94 11.37
C ALA A 42 -12.70 7.37 10.66
N LEU A 43 -11.57 6.70 10.95
CA LEU A 43 -10.29 6.97 10.31
C LEU A 43 -10.33 6.66 8.80
N PRO A 44 -10.62 5.43 8.32
CA PRO A 44 -10.70 5.15 6.88
C PRO A 44 -11.72 5.98 6.11
N ILE A 45 -12.88 6.28 6.73
CA ILE A 45 -13.87 7.20 6.15
C ILE A 45 -13.27 8.61 6.02
N GLY A 46 -12.58 9.09 7.06
CA GLY A 46 -11.85 10.36 7.05
C GLY A 46 -10.79 10.43 5.95
N ILE A 47 -10.01 9.35 5.76
CA ILE A 47 -9.02 9.20 4.69
C ILE A 47 -9.70 9.27 3.31
N ALA A 48 -10.79 8.53 3.12
CA ALA A 48 -11.54 8.52 1.86
C ALA A 48 -12.10 9.90 1.52
N MET A 49 -12.75 10.57 2.49
CA MET A 49 -13.30 11.92 2.32
C MET A 49 -12.24 12.99 2.09
N ARG A 50 -11.06 12.83 2.71
CA ARG A 50 -9.89 13.68 2.48
C ARG A 50 -9.39 13.56 1.04
N SER A 51 -9.32 12.34 0.50
CA SER A 51 -8.84 12.10 -0.87
C SER A 51 -9.69 12.77 -1.96
N VAL A 52 -10.92 13.17 -1.64
CA VAL A 52 -11.85 13.84 -2.57
C VAL A 52 -12.15 15.30 -2.19
N LYS A 53 -11.43 15.87 -1.21
CA LYS A 53 -11.65 17.24 -0.70
C LYS A 53 -13.11 17.48 -0.23
N HIS A 54 -13.76 16.46 0.35
CA HIS A 54 -15.17 16.56 0.74
C HIS A 54 -15.38 17.45 1.98
N ALA A 55 -16.40 18.32 1.94
CA ALA A 55 -16.69 19.29 2.99
C ALA A 55 -16.94 18.67 4.37
N ALA A 56 -17.59 17.51 4.42
CA ALA A 56 -17.87 16.80 5.68
C ALA A 56 -16.65 16.08 6.30
N ARG A 57 -15.42 16.29 5.78
CA ARG A 57 -14.18 15.72 6.35
C ARG A 57 -14.02 16.06 7.84
N GLY A 58 -14.37 17.28 8.25
CA GLY A 58 -14.26 17.71 9.65
C GLY A 58 -15.10 16.87 10.60
N PHE A 59 -16.26 16.38 10.15
CA PHE A 59 -17.12 15.50 10.95
C PHE A 59 -16.47 14.13 11.19
N ALA A 60 -15.85 13.54 10.17
CA ALA A 60 -15.15 12.27 10.32
C ALA A 60 -13.96 12.36 11.29
N VAL A 61 -13.18 13.46 11.22
CA VAL A 61 -12.07 13.72 12.15
C VAL A 61 -12.58 13.95 13.57
N PHE A 62 -13.66 14.72 13.74
CA PHE A 62 -14.29 14.90 15.04
C PHE A 62 -14.78 13.57 15.64
N ALA A 63 -15.49 12.76 14.84
CA ALA A 63 -15.96 11.45 15.25
C ALA A 63 -14.81 10.52 15.67
N PHE A 64 -13.69 10.54 14.93
CA PHE A 64 -12.48 9.80 15.29
C PHE A 64 -11.99 10.15 16.69
N TYR A 65 -11.80 11.45 16.99
CA TYR A 65 -11.32 11.88 18.31
C TYR A 65 -12.34 11.69 19.42
N ALA A 66 -13.64 11.84 19.12
CA ALA A 66 -14.71 11.58 20.09
C ALA A 66 -14.72 10.11 20.52
N PHE A 67 -14.70 9.18 19.57
CA PHE A 67 -14.62 7.75 19.88
C PHE A 67 -13.30 7.39 20.57
N PHE A 68 -12.17 7.95 20.12
CA PHE A 68 -10.87 7.72 20.77
C PHE A 68 -10.90 8.16 22.25
N ALA A 69 -11.42 9.36 22.53
CA ALA A 69 -11.51 9.88 23.90
C ALA A 69 -12.43 9.02 24.78
N LEU A 70 -13.58 8.60 24.27
CA LEU A 70 -14.49 7.69 24.98
C LEU A 70 -13.85 6.32 25.24
N GLY A 71 -13.10 5.78 24.28
CA GLY A 71 -12.35 4.54 24.45
C GLY A 71 -11.24 4.67 25.49
N CYS A 72 -10.51 5.79 25.53
CA CYS A 72 -9.51 6.04 26.57
C CYS A 72 -10.15 6.20 27.95
N ALA A 73 -11.29 6.89 28.04
CA ALA A 73 -12.01 7.07 29.30
C ALA A 73 -12.50 5.73 29.86
N SER A 74 -13.08 4.85 29.02
CA SER A 74 -13.55 3.53 29.47
C SER A 74 -12.38 2.62 29.89
N SER A 75 -11.26 2.62 29.16
CA SER A 75 -10.05 1.88 29.54
C SER A 75 -9.42 2.41 30.82
N GLY A 76 -9.35 3.74 30.99
CA GLY A 76 -8.85 4.37 32.21
C GLY A 76 -9.69 4.00 33.43
N LEU A 77 -11.02 3.96 33.27
CA LEU A 77 -11.92 3.53 34.34
C LEU A 77 -11.79 2.05 34.65
N TYR A 78 -11.68 1.19 33.63
CA TYR A 78 -11.43 -0.24 33.80
C TYR A 78 -10.13 -0.51 34.57
N ARG A 79 -9.03 0.14 34.20
CA ARG A 79 -7.73 0.01 34.89
C ARG A 79 -7.73 0.51 36.33
N LYS A 80 -8.66 1.41 36.68
CA LYS A 80 -8.81 1.91 38.05
C LYS A 80 -9.55 0.91 38.94
N PHE A 81 -10.49 0.16 38.37
CA PHE A 81 -11.32 -0.79 39.11
C PHE A 81 -10.82 -2.24 39.04
N THR A 82 -9.99 -2.58 38.06
CA THR A 82 -9.45 -3.92 37.88
C THR A 82 -7.96 -3.94 38.26
N PRO A 83 -7.49 -4.92 39.06
CA PRO A 83 -6.08 -5.06 39.37
C PRO A 83 -5.23 -5.24 38.11
N ASN A 84 -3.95 -4.86 38.17
CA ASN A 84 -3.06 -5.01 37.02
C ASN A 84 -2.69 -6.49 36.81
N MET A 85 -3.25 -7.10 35.76
CA MET A 85 -3.04 -8.51 35.45
C MET A 85 -1.91 -8.76 34.47
N TYR A 86 -1.25 -7.71 33.95
CA TYR A 86 -0.18 -7.84 32.95
C TYR A 86 0.94 -6.85 33.26
N GLU A 87 1.97 -7.32 33.96
CA GLU A 87 3.17 -6.53 34.24
C GLU A 87 3.93 -6.21 32.94
N GLY A 88 4.45 -4.99 32.83
CA GLY A 88 5.14 -4.55 31.61
C GLY A 88 4.22 -4.34 30.39
N ASN A 89 2.93 -4.10 30.60
CA ASN A 89 1.97 -3.78 29.53
C ASN A 89 2.47 -2.61 28.64
N VAL A 90 2.76 -2.92 27.38
CA VAL A 90 3.19 -1.94 26.37
C VAL A 90 2.05 -1.35 25.53
N HIS A 91 0.83 -1.88 25.61
CA HIS A 91 -0.34 -1.40 24.84
C HIS A 91 -0.69 0.04 25.15
N SER A 92 -0.73 0.41 26.43
CA SER A 92 -1.05 1.80 26.79
C SER A 92 0.01 2.76 26.26
N MET A 93 1.30 2.41 26.39
CA MET A 93 2.41 3.24 25.91
C MET A 93 2.38 3.38 24.38
N GLN A 94 2.23 2.27 23.65
CA GLN A 94 2.14 2.30 22.19
C GLN A 94 0.88 3.04 21.72
N GLY A 95 -0.25 2.89 22.41
CA GLY A 95 -1.48 3.63 22.14
C GLY A 95 -1.28 5.14 22.23
N TYR A 96 -0.54 5.65 23.21
CA TYR A 96 -0.20 7.07 23.31
C TYR A 96 0.72 7.54 22.17
N ILE A 97 1.64 6.69 21.71
CA ILE A 97 2.49 7.00 20.54
C ILE A 97 1.61 7.10 19.28
N VAL A 98 0.70 6.15 19.07
CA VAL A 98 -0.24 6.19 17.93
C VAL A 98 -1.13 7.44 18.00
N LEU A 99 -1.60 7.80 19.19
CA LEU A 99 -2.34 9.04 19.39
C LEU A 99 -1.51 10.28 19.03
N LEU A 100 -0.25 10.33 19.48
CA LEU A 100 0.64 11.44 19.17
C LEU A 100 0.87 11.58 17.66
N LEU A 101 1.03 10.46 16.94
CA LEU A 101 1.11 10.44 15.48
C LEU A 101 -0.19 10.90 14.81
N ALA A 102 -1.35 10.51 15.34
CA ALA A 102 -2.64 10.98 14.83
C ALA A 102 -2.84 12.48 15.09
N LEU A 103 -2.47 12.96 16.29
CA LEU A 103 -2.53 14.37 16.66
C LEU A 103 -1.58 15.23 15.83
N SER A 104 -0.38 14.74 15.50
CA SER A 104 0.56 15.49 14.66
C SER A 104 0.02 15.68 13.24
N LEU A 105 -0.63 14.66 12.66
CA LEU A 105 -1.32 14.78 11.38
C LEU A 105 -2.46 15.82 11.44
N SER A 106 -3.31 15.74 12.46
CA SER A 106 -4.41 16.69 12.61
C SER A 106 -3.93 18.11 12.96
N ALA A 107 -2.80 18.25 13.65
CA ALA A 107 -2.20 19.55 13.94
C ALA A 107 -1.76 20.25 12.64
N ILE A 108 -1.18 19.52 11.68
CA ILE A 108 -0.86 20.05 10.35
C ILE A 108 -2.14 20.55 9.68
N ASP A 109 -3.21 19.74 9.69
CA ASP A 109 -4.51 20.13 9.11
C ASP A 109 -5.08 21.40 9.78
N ILE A 110 -5.10 21.47 11.11
CA ILE A 110 -5.61 22.61 11.87
C ILE A 110 -4.78 23.87 11.60
N LEU A 111 -3.46 23.76 11.52
CA LEU A 111 -2.58 24.90 11.20
C LEU A 111 -2.86 25.43 9.79
N THR A 112 -3.11 24.56 8.81
CA THR A 112 -3.49 25.01 7.46
C THR A 112 -4.86 25.70 7.46
N LEU A 113 -5.83 25.18 8.22
CA LEU A 113 -7.14 25.81 8.38
C LEU A 113 -7.04 27.18 9.06
N MET A 114 -6.28 27.29 10.15
CA MET A 114 -6.05 28.55 10.86
C MET A 114 -5.40 29.60 9.96
N ARG A 115 -4.41 29.21 9.15
CA ARG A 115 -3.79 30.12 8.17
C ARG A 115 -4.80 30.61 7.13
N ARG A 116 -5.68 29.74 6.61
CA ARG A 116 -6.75 30.13 5.68
C ARG A 116 -7.74 31.11 6.32
N ILE A 117 -8.10 30.89 7.58
CA ILE A 117 -8.95 31.79 8.35
C ILE A 117 -8.25 33.15 8.52
N ILE A 118 -6.98 33.18 8.93
CA ILE A 118 -6.22 34.43 9.10
C ILE A 118 -6.09 35.17 7.76
N ALA A 119 -5.80 34.46 6.66
CA ALA A 119 -5.72 35.04 5.32
C ALA A 119 -7.06 35.63 4.88
N PHE A 120 -8.18 34.95 5.16
CA PHE A 120 -9.51 35.46 4.89
C PHE A 120 -9.83 36.73 5.70
N TRP A 121 -9.46 36.76 6.98
CA TRP A 121 -9.65 37.93 7.84
C TRP A 121 -8.76 39.11 7.45
N ARG A 122 -7.55 38.85 6.92
CA ARG A 122 -6.65 39.88 6.38
C ARG A 122 -7.10 40.39 5.01
N SER A 123 -7.77 39.54 4.22
CA SER A 123 -8.39 39.97 2.97
C SER A 123 -9.64 40.77 3.32
N ALA A 124 -9.59 42.10 3.20
CA ALA A 124 -10.68 43.03 3.56
C ALA A 124 -11.95 42.90 2.68
N LYS A 125 -12.37 41.69 2.30
CA LYS A 125 -13.59 41.37 1.56
C LYS A 125 -14.80 41.45 2.51
N LYS A 126 -15.96 41.90 2.03
CA LYS A 126 -17.21 41.92 2.80
C LYS A 126 -17.52 40.52 3.35
N PHE A 127 -17.63 40.40 4.67
CA PHE A 127 -17.93 39.14 5.35
C PHE A 127 -19.31 38.64 4.94
N THR A 128 -19.37 37.42 4.40
CA THR A 128 -20.62 36.70 4.14
C THR A 128 -20.37 35.25 4.53
N ILE A 129 -21.29 34.65 5.30
CA ILE A 129 -21.13 33.29 5.86
C ILE A 129 -20.80 32.28 4.75
N ASN A 130 -21.48 32.35 3.60
CA ASN A 130 -21.21 31.47 2.47
C ASN A 130 -19.81 31.64 1.89
N LYS A 131 -19.32 32.89 1.75
CA LYS A 131 -17.97 33.16 1.23
C LYS A 131 -16.89 32.71 2.21
N PHE A 132 -17.11 32.89 3.51
CA PHE A 132 -16.24 32.35 4.56
C PHE A 132 -16.20 30.82 4.51
N TRP A 133 -17.35 30.18 4.36
CA TRP A 133 -17.44 28.72 4.24
C TRP A 133 -16.73 28.19 3.00
N GLU A 134 -16.90 28.84 1.84
CA GLU A 134 -16.26 28.45 0.59
C GLU A 134 -14.73 28.67 0.60
N SER A 135 -14.26 29.81 1.10
CA SER A 135 -12.83 30.14 1.05
C SER A 135 -12.03 29.61 2.23
N ALA A 136 -12.55 29.72 3.46
CA ALA A 136 -11.80 29.36 4.66
C ALA A 136 -11.95 27.88 5.04
N ILE A 137 -13.17 27.32 4.93
CA ILE A 137 -13.46 25.93 5.33
C ILE A 137 -13.27 24.95 4.15
N LEU A 138 -13.84 25.24 2.98
CA LEU A 138 -13.66 24.39 1.78
C LEU A 138 -12.29 24.57 1.12
N GLY A 139 -11.68 25.75 1.25
CA GLY A 139 -10.43 26.05 0.56
C GLY A 139 -10.58 26.16 -0.97
N LYS A 140 -11.76 26.52 -1.48
CA LYS A 140 -11.90 26.94 -2.89
C LYS A 140 -11.28 28.33 -3.01
N GLU A 141 -10.09 28.44 -3.61
CA GLU A 141 -9.52 29.75 -3.92
C GLU A 141 -10.38 30.48 -4.96
N SER A 142 -10.61 31.78 -4.75
CA SER A 142 -10.95 32.68 -5.85
C SER A 142 -9.67 32.98 -6.61
N GLU A 143 -9.64 32.71 -7.90
CA GLU A 143 -8.55 33.06 -8.83
C GLU A 143 -7.87 34.38 -8.46
N GLY A 144 -6.58 34.33 -8.09
CA GLY A 144 -5.75 35.52 -7.91
C GLY A 144 -5.12 35.68 -6.52
N GLY A 145 -4.00 35.00 -6.28
CA GLY A 145 -3.17 35.21 -5.08
C GLY A 145 -1.92 34.35 -5.08
N ARG A 146 -0.88 34.78 -5.80
CA ARG A 146 0.31 33.99 -6.18
C ARG A 146 1.36 33.75 -5.08
N ASP A 147 1.06 33.98 -3.80
CA ASP A 147 2.13 34.14 -2.76
C ASP A 147 1.93 33.33 -1.46
N GLY A 148 1.09 32.27 -1.44
CA GLY A 148 0.81 31.48 -0.22
C GLY A 148 0.95 29.95 -0.34
N ALA A 149 1.41 29.44 -1.48
CA ALA A 149 1.10 28.08 -1.94
C ALA A 149 2.03 26.94 -1.50
N GLU A 150 3.08 27.19 -0.70
CA GLU A 150 4.09 26.13 -0.45
C GLU A 150 3.64 25.05 0.55
N TYR A 151 2.77 25.40 1.52
CA TYR A 151 2.26 24.46 2.53
C TYR A 151 0.82 23.99 2.30
N ALA A 152 0.01 24.75 1.55
CA ALA A 152 -1.32 24.29 1.14
C ALA A 152 -1.21 23.01 0.30
N GLY A 153 -0.17 22.93 -0.54
CA GLY A 153 0.19 21.77 -1.35
C GLY A 153 0.52 20.50 -0.55
N LEU A 154 0.97 20.60 0.71
CA LEU A 154 1.37 19.45 1.53
C LEU A 154 0.19 18.57 1.96
N VAL A 155 -0.99 19.17 2.10
CA VAL A 155 -2.24 18.51 2.49
C VAL A 155 -3.17 18.33 1.28
N SER A 156 -2.94 19.07 0.19
CA SER A 156 -3.97 19.23 -0.83
C SER A 156 -3.92 18.28 -2.01
N ASP A 157 -2.84 17.59 -2.35
CA ASP A 157 -2.83 16.78 -3.57
C ASP A 157 -2.08 15.45 -3.36
N GLU A 158 -2.80 14.32 -3.46
CA GLU A 158 -2.18 13.12 -4.07
C GLU A 158 -1.56 13.61 -5.39
N PRO A 159 -0.32 13.21 -5.72
CA PRO A 159 0.53 13.91 -6.68
C PRO A 159 -0.28 14.40 -7.86
N GLU A 160 -0.22 15.72 -8.13
CA GLU A 160 -0.82 16.36 -9.30
C GLU A 160 -0.23 15.71 -10.55
N GLU A 161 -0.83 14.60 -10.94
CA GLU A 161 -0.39 13.75 -12.04
C GLU A 161 -1.50 13.70 -13.12
N PHE A 162 -2.60 14.42 -12.89
CA PHE A 162 -3.73 14.57 -13.81
C PHE A 162 -3.89 15.98 -14.39
N GLU A 163 -3.21 17.01 -13.85
CA GLU A 163 -3.22 18.36 -14.45
C GLU A 163 -2.35 18.42 -15.71
N ASP A 164 -1.20 17.73 -15.72
CA ASP A 164 -0.32 17.61 -16.89
C ASP A 164 -1.03 16.95 -18.10
N ALA A 165 -1.98 16.03 -17.83
CA ALA A 165 -2.79 15.39 -18.86
C ALA A 165 -3.75 16.40 -19.54
N LYS A 166 -4.22 17.42 -18.82
CA LYS A 166 -5.08 18.47 -19.38
C LYS A 166 -4.27 19.38 -20.31
N VAL A 167 -3.05 19.75 -19.91
CA VAL A 167 -2.13 20.55 -20.72
C VAL A 167 -1.72 19.81 -21.99
N MET A 168 -1.36 18.52 -21.92
CA MET A 168 -1.06 17.73 -23.12
C MET A 168 -2.28 17.49 -24.02
N SER A 169 -3.48 17.32 -23.46
CA SER A 169 -4.71 17.15 -24.25
C SER A 169 -5.13 18.44 -24.98
N GLN A 170 -4.93 19.61 -24.36
CA GLN A 170 -5.23 20.91 -24.97
C GLN A 170 -4.24 21.27 -26.08
N VAL A 171 -2.96 20.91 -25.95
CA VAL A 171 -1.96 21.08 -27.02
C VAL A 171 -2.27 20.19 -28.24
N ARG A 172 -2.95 19.06 -28.06
CA ARG A 172 -3.40 18.19 -29.16
C ARG A 172 -4.70 18.66 -29.84
N GLN A 173 -5.47 19.54 -29.20
CA GLN A 173 -6.78 19.98 -29.68
C GLN A 173 -6.76 21.34 -30.40
N SER A 174 -5.64 22.08 -30.35
CA SER A 174 -5.48 23.35 -31.08
C SER A 174 -4.76 23.13 -32.41
N GLY A 175 -5.37 22.34 -33.29
CA GLY A 175 -5.06 22.31 -34.72
C GLY A 175 -6.27 22.87 -35.46
N ASP A 176 -6.20 24.14 -35.85
CA ASP A 176 -7.28 24.84 -36.54
C ASP A 176 -7.68 24.12 -37.84
N LEU A 177 -8.96 23.75 -37.92
CA LEU A 177 -9.62 23.27 -39.14
C LEU A 177 -10.04 24.49 -39.97
N ALA A 178 -9.39 24.70 -41.12
CA ALA A 178 -9.88 25.60 -42.16
C ALA A 178 -10.80 24.83 -43.13
N PRO A 179 -11.90 25.43 -43.63
CA PRO A 179 -12.85 24.76 -44.50
C PRO A 179 -12.31 24.71 -45.94
N ILE A 180 -12.38 23.55 -46.58
CA ILE A 180 -12.07 23.41 -48.02
C ILE A 180 -13.39 23.38 -48.79
N GLU A 181 -13.59 24.41 -49.60
CA GLU A 181 -14.63 24.51 -50.62
C GLU A 181 -14.45 23.48 -51.74
N GLU A 182 -15.60 23.07 -52.26
CA GLU A 182 -15.82 22.14 -53.35
C GLU A 182 -15.43 22.77 -54.70
N TYR A 183 -14.53 22.13 -55.46
CA TYR A 183 -14.44 22.34 -56.91
C TYR A 183 -14.03 21.06 -57.64
N SER A 184 -14.89 20.65 -58.58
CA SER A 184 -14.68 19.55 -59.53
C SER A 184 -13.68 19.95 -60.61
N GLY A 185 -12.87 19.00 -61.10
CA GLY A 185 -12.24 19.14 -62.42
C GLY A 185 -10.92 18.39 -62.57
N ASP A 186 -10.97 17.37 -63.43
CA ASP A 186 -9.90 16.87 -64.29
C ASP A 186 -8.67 16.16 -63.70
N THR A 187 -8.77 14.85 -63.86
CA THR A 187 -7.71 13.85 -63.88
C THR A 187 -6.76 14.11 -65.05
N ALA A 188 -5.48 13.79 -64.84
CA ALA A 188 -4.40 13.70 -65.82
C ALA A 188 -3.64 14.99 -66.17
N GLN A 189 -2.68 15.39 -65.32
CA GLN A 189 -1.48 16.13 -65.74
C GLN A 189 -0.40 16.27 -64.64
N TRP A 190 -0.05 15.18 -63.97
CA TRP A 190 1.12 15.17 -63.05
C TRP A 190 2.04 13.97 -63.29
N ALA A 191 2.32 13.73 -64.56
CA ALA A 191 3.41 12.88 -65.03
C ALA A 191 4.22 13.72 -66.01
N ASN A 192 5.08 14.59 -65.48
CA ASN A 192 6.26 15.23 -66.09
C ASN A 192 6.53 16.51 -65.31
N ASP A 193 7.32 16.42 -64.25
CA ASP A 193 8.46 17.31 -64.10
C ASP A 193 9.40 16.80 -63.01
N VAL A 194 10.52 16.29 -63.50
CA VAL A 194 11.67 15.84 -62.73
C VAL A 194 12.63 17.04 -62.68
N HIS A 195 12.84 17.64 -61.50
CA HIS A 195 14.19 17.94 -60.99
C HIS A 195 14.19 18.69 -59.64
N ARG A 196 15.02 18.15 -58.73
CA ARG A 196 15.78 18.81 -57.66
C ARG A 196 14.99 19.62 -56.62
N HIS A 197 14.77 19.01 -55.45
CA HIS A 197 15.21 19.59 -54.18
C HIS A 197 15.42 18.48 -53.13
N HIS A 198 16.70 18.16 -52.87
CA HIS A 198 17.10 17.43 -51.67
C HIS A 198 16.89 18.33 -50.45
N ARG A 199 16.04 17.93 -49.51
CA ARG A 199 16.06 18.46 -48.14
C ARG A 199 15.99 17.29 -47.15
N HIS A 200 17.11 17.05 -46.50
CA HIS A 200 17.26 16.14 -45.38
C HIS A 200 16.55 16.71 -44.15
N ASP A 201 15.45 16.09 -43.72
CA ASP A 201 14.94 16.25 -42.35
C ASP A 201 15.61 15.22 -41.44
N ARG A 202 16.70 15.66 -40.80
CA ARG A 202 17.37 14.90 -39.74
C ARG A 202 16.60 15.08 -38.43
N HIS A 203 15.86 14.03 -38.05
CA HIS A 203 15.52 13.76 -36.65
C HIS A 203 16.82 13.61 -35.83
N GLN A 204 17.02 14.48 -34.85
CA GLN A 204 18.14 14.41 -33.90
C GLN A 204 17.84 13.40 -32.78
N SER A 205 18.50 12.26 -32.88
CA SER A 205 18.71 11.28 -31.83
C SER A 205 19.87 11.72 -30.91
N ILE A 206 19.61 11.78 -29.60
CA ILE A 206 20.61 12.06 -28.57
C ILE A 206 21.32 10.75 -28.21
N ALA A 207 22.43 10.49 -28.89
CA ALA A 207 23.46 9.56 -28.45
C ALA A 207 24.81 9.99 -29.08
N SER A 208 25.77 10.36 -28.22
CA SER A 208 27.20 10.04 -28.31
C SER A 208 28.11 11.17 -27.78
N GLU A 209 29.20 10.71 -27.20
CA GLU A 209 30.14 11.36 -26.29
C GLU A 209 31.27 12.16 -26.98
N ARG A 210 31.66 13.27 -26.33
CA ARG A 210 33.02 13.70 -25.92
C ARG A 210 34.15 13.97 -26.96
N THR A 211 34.64 15.23 -26.86
CA THR A 211 36.01 15.79 -27.06
C THR A 211 36.72 15.78 -28.42
N VAL A 212 36.99 16.99 -28.98
CA VAL A 212 38.31 17.49 -29.48
C VAL A 212 38.32 19.04 -29.45
N PHE A 213 39.50 19.60 -29.18
CA PHE A 213 39.89 21.00 -28.90
C PHE A 213 39.83 22.01 -30.08
N GLY A 214 39.77 23.31 -29.74
CA GLY A 214 40.25 24.47 -30.54
C GLY A 214 39.16 25.52 -30.89
N THR A 215 38.98 26.62 -30.15
CA THR A 215 39.67 27.95 -30.13
C THR A 215 38.92 29.07 -30.87
N ALA A 216 38.39 30.02 -30.07
CA ALA A 216 38.04 31.44 -30.32
C ALA A 216 36.98 31.78 -31.41
N SER A 217 36.09 32.77 -31.34
CA SER A 217 35.44 33.69 -30.35
C SER A 217 34.48 34.59 -31.21
N PRO A 218 33.81 35.64 -30.71
CA PRO A 218 32.53 35.62 -29.99
C PRO A 218 31.45 36.53 -30.67
N MET A 219 30.16 36.20 -30.62
CA MET A 219 29.17 37.29 -30.55
C MET A 219 27.88 36.89 -29.84
N ARG A 220 27.73 37.59 -28.72
CA ARG A 220 26.72 37.59 -27.69
C ARG A 220 25.40 38.15 -28.24
N SER A 221 24.35 37.36 -28.27
CA SER A 221 23.00 37.87 -28.02
C SER A 221 22.40 37.05 -26.90
N ARG A 222 21.83 37.77 -25.94
CA ARG A 222 21.61 37.35 -24.56
C ARG A 222 20.10 37.30 -24.36
N ASP A 223 19.44 36.36 -25.03
CA ASP A 223 18.02 36.10 -24.79
C ASP A 223 17.90 34.93 -23.81
N THR A 224 17.75 35.36 -22.58
CA THR A 224 17.64 34.57 -21.37
C THR A 224 16.22 34.01 -21.31
N ILE A 225 15.94 32.96 -22.08
CA ILE A 225 14.81 32.08 -21.74
C ILE A 225 15.32 31.14 -20.65
N HIS A 226 15.31 31.66 -19.43
CA HIS A 226 15.15 30.82 -18.25
C HIS A 226 13.78 30.16 -18.40
N ASP A 227 13.78 28.99 -19.04
CA ASP A 227 12.70 28.04 -18.93
C ASP A 227 12.58 27.71 -17.43
N LEU A 228 11.60 28.36 -16.79
CA LEU A 228 11.19 28.13 -15.43
C LEU A 228 10.56 26.73 -15.37
N LYS A 229 11.41 25.70 -15.40
CA LYS A 229 11.15 24.51 -14.60
C LYS A 229 11.06 25.01 -13.18
N SER A 230 9.84 25.26 -12.72
CA SER A 230 9.54 25.43 -11.31
C SER A 230 10.21 24.26 -10.60
N LYS A 231 11.31 24.54 -9.89
CA LYS A 231 11.85 23.63 -8.90
C LYS A 231 10.74 23.48 -7.87
N VAL A 232 9.86 22.49 -8.06
CA VAL A 232 9.06 21.98 -6.96
C VAL A 232 10.09 21.52 -5.94
N GLU A 233 10.19 22.24 -4.82
CA GLU A 233 11.20 21.92 -3.82
C GLU A 233 11.05 20.46 -3.40
N PRO A 234 12.14 19.66 -3.41
CA PRO A 234 12.08 18.26 -3.01
C PRO A 234 11.50 18.07 -1.59
N VAL A 235 11.62 19.10 -0.74
CA VAL A 235 11.05 19.15 0.61
C VAL A 235 9.52 19.07 0.62
N SER A 236 8.83 19.76 -0.30
CA SER A 236 7.36 19.74 -0.38
C SER A 236 6.85 18.36 -0.83
N HIS A 237 7.52 17.74 -1.80
CA HIS A 237 7.15 16.40 -2.26
C HIS A 237 7.38 15.33 -1.18
N ILE A 238 8.52 15.38 -0.48
CA ILE A 238 8.82 14.48 0.65
C ILE A 238 7.78 14.63 1.76
N GLY A 239 7.36 15.86 2.07
CA GLY A 239 6.31 16.12 3.06
C GLY A 239 4.94 15.52 2.68
N LYS A 240 4.51 15.67 1.41
CA LYS A 240 3.25 15.08 0.91
C LYS A 240 3.27 13.55 1.01
N VAL A 241 4.36 12.92 0.56
CA VAL A 241 4.52 11.47 0.60
C VAL A 241 4.55 10.98 2.06
N SER A 242 5.28 11.67 2.94
CA SER A 242 5.38 11.31 4.35
C SER A 242 4.02 11.39 5.06
N PHE A 243 3.23 12.43 4.76
CA PHE A 243 1.88 12.59 5.29
C PHE A 243 0.96 11.45 4.83
N ALA A 244 0.95 11.15 3.53
CA ALA A 244 0.13 10.08 2.96
C ALA A 244 0.54 8.69 3.48
N MET A 245 1.84 8.46 3.69
CA MET A 245 2.36 7.24 4.29
C MET A 245 1.95 7.12 5.76
N LEU A 246 2.08 8.19 6.54
CA LEU A 246 1.71 8.19 7.96
C LEU A 246 0.21 7.95 8.15
N GLU A 247 -0.64 8.56 7.31
CA GLU A 247 -2.09 8.39 7.36
C GLU A 247 -2.50 6.93 7.08
N ARG A 248 -1.88 6.28 6.10
CA ARG A 248 -2.11 4.84 5.81
C ARG A 248 -1.51 3.94 6.88
N PHE A 249 -0.36 4.32 7.45
CA PHE A 249 0.27 3.61 8.56
C PHE A 249 -0.62 3.55 9.79
N LEU A 250 -1.41 4.59 10.08
CA LEU A 250 -2.33 4.59 11.23
C LEU A 250 -3.37 3.47 11.18
N VAL A 251 -3.80 3.03 9.99
CA VAL A 251 -4.73 1.90 9.85
C VAL A 251 -4.06 0.61 10.33
N PHE A 252 -2.81 0.37 9.93
CA PHE A 252 -2.04 -0.79 10.39
C PHE A 252 -1.64 -0.67 11.87
N ALA A 253 -1.40 0.55 12.36
CA ALA A 253 -1.16 0.80 13.78
C ALA A 253 -2.40 0.51 14.64
N GLY A 254 -3.61 0.83 14.16
CA GLY A 254 -4.85 0.44 14.82
C GLY A 254 -4.99 -1.09 14.92
N PHE A 255 -4.66 -1.81 13.84
CA PHE A 255 -4.63 -3.27 13.83
C PHE A 255 -3.60 -3.86 14.80
N SER A 256 -2.38 -3.30 14.85
CA SER A 256 -1.37 -3.76 15.82
C SER A 256 -1.80 -3.50 17.27
N GLN A 257 -2.51 -2.40 17.54
CA GLN A 257 -3.09 -2.15 18.86
C GLN A 257 -4.18 -3.16 19.23
N ILE A 258 -5.01 -3.61 18.28
CA ILE A 258 -5.98 -4.70 18.53
C ILE A 258 -5.25 -5.99 18.88
N LEU A 259 -4.26 -6.41 18.08
CA LEU A 259 -3.51 -7.65 18.34
C LEU A 259 -2.86 -7.63 19.72
N LEU A 260 -2.20 -6.52 20.05
CA LEU A 260 -1.56 -6.34 21.34
C LEU A 260 -2.58 -6.29 22.49
N GLY A 261 -3.74 -5.65 22.26
CA GLY A 261 -4.86 -5.62 23.19
C GLY A 261 -5.39 -7.02 23.48
N ILE A 262 -5.55 -7.86 22.45
CA ILE A 262 -5.95 -9.27 22.61
C ILE A 262 -4.93 -10.02 23.46
N VAL A 263 -3.63 -9.92 23.14
CA VAL A 263 -2.55 -10.58 23.89
C VAL A 263 -2.59 -10.21 25.38
N ILE A 264 -2.72 -8.93 25.69
CA ILE A 264 -2.75 -8.46 27.08
C ILE A 264 -4.04 -8.88 27.78
N TYR A 265 -5.17 -8.80 27.08
CA TYR A 265 -6.47 -9.17 27.64
C TYR A 265 -6.54 -10.67 27.98
N THR A 266 -6.08 -11.53 27.06
CA THR A 266 -6.04 -12.98 27.27
C THR A 266 -4.89 -13.41 28.18
N GLY A 267 -3.86 -12.57 28.36
CA GLY A 267 -2.68 -12.84 29.18
C GLY A 267 -1.65 -13.73 28.50
N GLY A 268 -1.66 -13.81 27.17
CA GLY A 268 -0.68 -14.55 26.40
C GLY A 268 0.67 -13.82 26.28
N CYS A 269 1.63 -14.48 25.66
CA CYS A 269 2.95 -14.01 25.25
C CYS A 269 3.81 -13.56 26.43
N ARG A 270 3.86 -14.38 27.47
CA ARG A 270 4.66 -14.12 28.69
C ARG A 270 5.92 -14.98 28.76
N ALA A 271 6.92 -14.48 29.48
CA ALA A 271 8.17 -15.19 29.80
C ALA A 271 8.82 -15.84 28.56
N GLN A 272 9.00 -17.17 28.56
CA GLN A 272 9.66 -17.92 27.49
C GLN A 272 8.89 -17.95 26.16
N TYR A 273 7.60 -17.61 26.15
CA TYR A 273 6.75 -17.65 24.95
C TYR A 273 6.79 -16.35 24.14
N VAL A 274 7.41 -15.28 24.65
CA VAL A 274 7.43 -13.94 24.01
C VAL A 274 7.95 -14.00 22.57
N THR A 275 9.11 -14.62 22.35
CA THR A 275 9.77 -14.64 21.02
C THR A 275 8.97 -15.47 20.01
N GLY A 276 8.47 -16.63 20.43
CA GLY A 276 7.63 -17.50 19.60
C GLY A 276 6.29 -16.85 19.25
N CYS A 277 5.63 -16.23 20.22
CA CYS A 277 4.39 -15.49 20.00
C CYS A 277 4.60 -14.30 19.05
N LEU A 278 5.65 -13.49 19.27
CA LEU A 278 5.93 -12.33 18.43
C LEU A 278 6.17 -12.74 16.97
N ALA A 279 6.88 -13.85 16.75
CA ALA A 279 7.09 -14.38 15.40
C ALA A 279 5.76 -14.72 14.70
N HIS A 280 4.83 -15.39 15.38
CA HIS A 280 3.53 -15.75 14.82
C HIS A 280 2.64 -14.53 14.57
N LEU A 281 2.55 -13.64 15.56
CA LEU A 281 1.70 -12.45 15.46
C LEU A 281 2.20 -11.47 14.40
N ILE A 282 3.50 -11.15 14.37
CA ILE A 282 4.04 -10.22 13.37
C ILE A 282 3.97 -10.84 11.97
N LYS A 283 4.45 -12.07 11.78
CA LYS A 283 4.49 -12.71 10.45
C LYS A 283 3.07 -12.96 9.91
N GLY A 284 2.18 -13.47 10.76
CA GLY A 284 0.77 -13.66 10.42
C GLY A 284 0.05 -12.34 10.11
N ALA A 285 0.33 -11.28 10.89
CA ALA A 285 -0.21 -9.93 10.64
C ALA A 285 0.24 -9.36 9.30
N ILE A 286 1.49 -9.60 8.89
CA ILE A 286 2.02 -9.17 7.58
C ILE A 286 1.24 -9.87 6.46
N PHE A 287 1.08 -11.20 6.52
CA PHE A 287 0.32 -11.93 5.49
C PHE A 287 -1.17 -11.55 5.47
N TRP A 288 -1.79 -11.39 6.64
CA TRP A 288 -3.16 -10.89 6.76
C TRP A 288 -3.33 -9.53 6.07
N SER A 289 -2.47 -8.59 6.44
CA SER A 289 -2.48 -7.21 5.92
C SER A 289 -2.19 -7.18 4.42
N TYR A 290 -1.24 -8.00 3.96
CA TYR A 290 -0.89 -8.10 2.54
C TYR A 290 -2.03 -8.71 1.72
N GLY A 291 -2.75 -9.71 2.25
CA GLY A 291 -3.95 -10.25 1.60
C GLY A 291 -5.06 -9.21 1.46
N LEU A 292 -5.34 -8.41 2.50
CA LEU A 292 -6.30 -7.30 2.42
C LEU A 292 -5.86 -6.22 1.42
N PHE A 293 -4.55 -5.91 1.40
CA PHE A 293 -3.98 -4.95 0.45
C PHE A 293 -4.06 -5.44 -1.00
N SER A 294 -3.77 -6.72 -1.25
CA SER A 294 -3.92 -7.37 -2.56
C SER A 294 -5.39 -7.37 -3.01
N PHE A 295 -6.34 -7.60 -2.10
CA PHE A 295 -7.77 -7.46 -2.40
C PHE A 295 -8.15 -6.01 -2.71
N ALA A 296 -7.62 -5.03 -1.98
CA ALA A 296 -7.83 -3.62 -2.29
C ALA A 296 -7.28 -3.23 -3.68
N ARG A 297 -6.10 -3.76 -4.08
CA ARG A 297 -5.56 -3.61 -5.44
C ARG A 297 -6.50 -4.21 -6.48
N PHE A 298 -7.03 -5.41 -6.24
CA PHE A 298 -8.05 -6.04 -7.09
C PHE A 298 -9.28 -5.13 -7.28
N LEU A 299 -9.76 -4.46 -6.22
CA LEU A 299 -10.90 -3.54 -6.31
C LEU A 299 -10.60 -2.26 -7.12
N GLY A 300 -9.34 -1.91 -7.32
CA GLY A 300 -8.90 -0.73 -8.06
C GLY A 300 -8.10 0.29 -7.25
N ALA A 301 -7.70 -0.02 -6.01
CA ALA A 301 -6.81 0.87 -5.26
C ALA A 301 -5.45 0.97 -5.97
N PHE A 302 -4.87 2.17 -6.03
CA PHE A 302 -3.58 2.43 -6.67
C PHE A 302 -3.57 2.19 -8.19
N ALA A 303 -4.73 2.27 -8.85
CA ALA A 303 -4.83 2.21 -10.31
C ALA A 303 -4.06 3.36 -10.98
N GLU A 304 -4.04 4.53 -10.36
CA GLU A 304 -3.23 5.70 -10.75
C GLU A 304 -1.74 5.40 -11.00
N ILE A 305 -1.15 4.42 -10.30
CA ILE A 305 0.25 4.03 -10.46
C ILE A 305 0.41 2.63 -11.09
N GLY A 306 -0.66 2.06 -11.65
CA GLY A 306 -0.64 0.76 -12.34
C GLY A 306 -0.64 -0.47 -11.42
N TRP A 307 -0.84 -0.32 -10.11
CA TRP A 307 -0.79 -1.44 -9.16
C TRP A 307 -2.07 -2.28 -9.15
N ALA A 308 -3.16 -1.79 -9.75
CA ALA A 308 -4.44 -2.47 -9.87
C ALA A 308 -4.54 -3.35 -11.13
N TRP A 309 -3.42 -3.94 -11.55
CA TRP A 309 -3.32 -4.79 -12.74
C TRP A 309 -3.73 -4.07 -14.03
N ASN A 310 -3.42 -2.79 -14.12
CA ASN A 310 -3.81 -1.89 -15.19
C ASN A 310 -2.60 -1.18 -15.79
N ARG A 311 -2.74 -0.64 -17.00
CA ARG A 311 -1.69 0.18 -17.60
C ARG A 311 -1.56 1.49 -16.82
N THR A 312 -0.34 1.86 -16.45
CA THR A 312 -0.08 3.15 -15.80
C THR A 312 -0.50 4.31 -16.71
N PRO A 313 -1.32 5.26 -16.24
CA PRO A 313 -1.62 6.50 -16.98
C PRO A 313 -0.36 7.32 -17.25
N ASN A 314 0.57 7.36 -16.29
CA ASN A 314 1.82 8.09 -16.36
C ASN A 314 2.97 7.09 -16.47
N GLY A 315 3.64 7.01 -17.63
CA GLY A 315 4.55 5.92 -18.04
C GLY A 315 5.78 5.60 -17.16
N ASN A 316 5.93 6.22 -15.99
CA ASN A 316 7.11 6.13 -15.12
C ASN A 316 6.86 5.64 -13.68
N ALA A 317 5.74 4.96 -13.41
CA ALA A 317 5.49 4.37 -12.09
C ALA A 317 6.39 3.15 -11.80
N VAL A 318 6.74 2.96 -10.52
CA VAL A 318 7.41 1.74 -10.03
C VAL A 318 6.37 0.61 -9.98
N SER A 319 6.71 -0.57 -10.50
CA SER A 319 5.80 -1.72 -10.51
C SER A 319 5.51 -2.21 -9.09
N GLY A 320 4.28 -2.69 -8.86
CA GLY A 320 3.89 -3.27 -7.58
C GLY A 320 4.79 -4.45 -7.20
N GLU A 321 5.15 -5.28 -8.18
CA GLU A 321 5.99 -6.47 -7.94
C GLU A 321 7.45 -6.12 -7.60
N PHE A 322 7.98 -4.98 -8.08
CA PHE A 322 9.27 -4.45 -7.61
C PHE A 322 9.19 -4.07 -6.14
N THR A 323 8.12 -3.38 -5.73
CA THR A 323 7.91 -3.01 -4.32
C THR A 323 7.73 -4.25 -3.43
N GLU A 324 6.97 -5.26 -3.88
CA GLU A 324 6.83 -6.53 -3.17
C GLU A 324 8.18 -7.24 -3.01
N SER A 325 8.98 -7.29 -4.07
CA SER A 325 10.33 -7.89 -4.04
C SER A 325 11.27 -7.13 -3.10
N LEU A 326 11.18 -5.79 -3.05
CA LEU A 326 11.94 -4.96 -2.11
C LEU A 326 11.55 -5.25 -0.66
N VAL A 327 10.24 -5.37 -0.37
CA VAL A 327 9.77 -5.72 0.98
C VAL A 327 10.28 -7.09 1.40
N ILE A 328 10.22 -8.08 0.50
CA ILE A 328 10.73 -9.43 0.72
C ILE A 328 12.25 -9.42 0.97
N PHE A 329 13.01 -8.66 0.19
CA PHE A 329 14.44 -8.49 0.36
C PHE A 329 14.79 -7.88 1.73
N VAL A 330 14.19 -6.75 2.08
CA VAL A 330 14.43 -6.06 3.36
C VAL A 330 14.05 -6.94 4.54
N TYR A 331 12.91 -7.64 4.43
CA TYR A 331 12.49 -8.60 5.44
C TYR A 331 13.48 -9.76 5.59
N GLY A 332 13.91 -10.38 4.49
CA GLY A 332 14.88 -11.47 4.52
C GLY A 332 16.23 -11.05 5.10
N ALA A 333 16.79 -9.94 4.59
CA ALA A 333 18.08 -9.41 5.01
C ALA A 333 18.14 -9.10 6.51
N THR A 334 17.04 -8.59 7.08
CA THR A 334 16.95 -8.33 8.52
C THR A 334 16.74 -9.62 9.32
N ASN A 335 15.81 -10.50 8.90
CA ASN A 335 15.45 -11.71 9.64
C ASN A 335 16.55 -12.79 9.65
N MET A 336 17.51 -12.75 8.72
CA MET A 336 18.69 -13.61 8.73
C MET A 336 19.45 -13.55 10.08
N TRP A 337 19.40 -12.41 10.76
CA TRP A 337 20.12 -12.19 12.02
C TRP A 337 19.21 -12.29 13.26
N MET A 338 17.92 -11.99 13.11
CA MET A 338 16.98 -11.86 14.22
C MET A 338 16.70 -13.18 14.96
N GLU A 339 16.78 -14.33 14.27
CA GLU A 339 16.56 -15.65 14.88
C GLU A 339 17.59 -15.97 16.00
N ARG A 340 18.73 -15.27 16.02
CA ARG A 340 19.81 -15.48 16.99
C ARG A 340 19.87 -14.41 18.09
N PHE A 341 18.94 -13.45 18.14
CA PHE A 341 18.96 -12.38 19.15
C PHE A 341 18.81 -12.87 20.60
N GLY A 342 18.31 -14.09 20.82
CA GLY A 342 18.24 -14.71 22.14
C GLY A 342 19.36 -15.71 22.46
N ALA A 343 20.27 -15.99 21.53
CA ALA A 343 21.34 -16.97 21.69
C ALA A 343 22.64 -16.30 22.17
N LYS A 344 23.38 -16.97 23.06
CA LYS A 344 24.68 -16.46 23.52
C LYS A 344 25.76 -16.72 22.45
N PRO A 345 26.82 -15.88 22.41
CA PRO A 345 27.97 -16.15 21.55
C PRO A 345 28.54 -17.54 21.83
N GLY A 346 28.57 -18.40 20.80
CA GLY A 346 29.06 -19.78 20.91
C GLY A 346 27.99 -20.87 21.03
N ASP A 347 26.70 -20.52 21.19
CA ASP A 347 25.63 -21.51 21.27
C ASP A 347 25.49 -22.29 19.93
N PRO A 348 25.35 -23.64 20.00
CA PRO A 348 25.17 -24.47 18.81
C PRO A 348 23.84 -24.14 18.12
N PHE A 349 23.82 -24.25 16.79
CA PHE A 349 22.59 -24.08 16.03
C PHE A 349 21.64 -25.26 16.26
N THR A 350 20.42 -24.96 16.68
CA THR A 350 19.33 -25.95 16.70
C THR A 350 18.78 -26.18 15.29
N THR A 351 18.19 -27.35 15.03
CA THR A 351 17.56 -27.67 13.74
C THR A 351 16.49 -26.64 13.36
N LYS A 352 15.68 -26.20 14.33
CA LYS A 352 14.64 -25.17 14.13
C LYS A 352 15.23 -23.83 13.70
N GLN A 353 16.33 -23.40 14.31
CA GLN A 353 17.02 -22.17 13.92
C GLN A 353 17.60 -22.27 12.51
N ILE A 354 18.18 -23.41 12.13
CA ILE A 354 18.70 -23.60 10.77
C ILE A 354 17.56 -23.53 9.74
N GLN A 355 16.42 -24.17 10.02
CA GLN A 355 15.23 -24.11 9.17
C GLN A 355 14.73 -22.67 8.99
N HIS A 356 14.56 -21.92 10.09
CA HIS A 356 14.09 -20.53 10.05
C HIS A 356 15.08 -19.58 9.35
N ILE A 357 16.38 -19.69 9.64
CA ILE A 357 17.42 -18.88 9.00
C ILE A 357 17.47 -19.21 7.49
N GLY A 358 17.34 -20.48 7.10
CA GLY A 358 17.28 -20.89 5.70
C GLY A 358 16.14 -20.21 4.92
N ILE A 359 14.96 -20.10 5.54
CA ILE A 359 13.83 -19.35 4.96
C ILE A 359 14.18 -17.86 4.85
N ALA A 360 14.78 -17.24 5.86
CA ALA A 360 15.16 -15.83 5.79
C ALA A 360 16.21 -15.54 4.68
N VAL A 361 17.18 -16.45 4.50
CA VAL A 361 18.15 -16.38 3.40
C VAL A 361 17.44 -16.45 2.04
N MET A 362 16.46 -17.35 1.90
CA MET A 362 15.65 -17.43 0.68
C MET A 362 14.93 -16.11 0.41
N PHE A 363 14.27 -15.49 1.41
CA PHE A 363 13.62 -14.18 1.25
C PHE A 363 14.61 -13.11 0.77
N CYS A 364 15.81 -13.07 1.33
CA CYS A 364 16.83 -12.11 0.95
C CYS A 364 17.19 -12.25 -0.54
N PHE A 365 17.66 -13.42 -0.97
CA PHE A 365 18.15 -13.57 -2.33
C PHE A 365 17.04 -13.62 -3.38
N ALA A 366 15.90 -14.24 -3.08
CA ALA A 366 14.77 -14.25 -4.00
C ALA A 366 14.16 -12.84 -4.18
N GLY A 367 14.09 -12.04 -3.12
CA GLY A 367 13.69 -10.63 -3.21
C GLY A 367 14.65 -9.81 -4.06
N LEU A 368 15.97 -10.02 -3.88
CA LEU A 368 17.01 -9.35 -4.69
C LEU A 368 16.91 -9.72 -6.18
N ILE A 369 16.68 -11.00 -6.50
CA ILE A 369 16.45 -11.45 -7.88
C ILE A 369 15.17 -10.83 -8.46
N GLY A 370 14.08 -10.80 -7.68
CA GLY A 370 12.82 -10.18 -8.08
C GLY A 370 12.99 -8.69 -8.42
N MET A 371 13.71 -7.94 -7.60
CA MET A 371 14.07 -6.54 -7.89
C MET A 371 14.92 -6.41 -9.16
N GLY A 372 15.85 -7.34 -9.38
CA GLY A 372 16.70 -7.38 -10.57
C GLY A 372 15.91 -7.53 -11.86
N ILE A 373 14.93 -8.44 -11.90
CA ILE A 373 14.09 -8.69 -13.08
C ILE A 373 13.20 -7.49 -13.42
N GLU A 374 12.69 -6.81 -12.39
CA GLU A 374 11.84 -5.63 -12.54
C GLU A 374 12.62 -4.34 -12.85
N SER A 375 13.95 -4.36 -12.72
CA SER A 375 14.79 -3.18 -12.93
C SER A 375 14.99 -2.87 -14.41
N LYS A 376 14.51 -1.69 -14.85
CA LYS A 376 14.76 -1.19 -16.21
C LYS A 376 16.25 -1.12 -16.55
N LYS A 377 17.13 -0.84 -15.59
CA LYS A 377 18.59 -0.78 -15.81
C LYS A 377 19.16 -2.15 -16.13
N VAL A 378 18.81 -3.16 -15.32
CA VAL A 378 19.25 -4.54 -15.53
C VAL A 378 18.70 -5.06 -16.86
N ARG A 379 17.43 -4.79 -17.16
CA ARG A 379 16.82 -5.12 -18.45
C ARG A 379 17.56 -4.47 -19.62
N ASN A 380 17.93 -3.19 -19.53
CA ASN A 380 18.69 -2.50 -20.56
C ASN A 380 20.10 -3.08 -20.73
N TRP A 381 20.77 -3.49 -19.63
CA TRP A 381 22.06 -4.17 -19.70
C TRP A 381 21.96 -5.52 -20.43
N LEU A 382 20.91 -6.30 -20.14
CA LEU A 382 20.63 -7.58 -20.80
C LEU A 382 20.19 -7.40 -22.26
N ALA A 383 19.47 -6.32 -22.59
CA ALA A 383 19.12 -6.00 -23.96
C ALA A 383 20.35 -5.55 -24.76
N ALA A 384 21.25 -4.77 -24.15
CA ALA A 384 22.48 -4.29 -24.79
C ALA A 384 23.39 -5.43 -25.24
N SER A 385 23.45 -6.55 -24.50
CA SER A 385 24.21 -7.74 -24.93
C SER A 385 23.61 -8.38 -26.18
N THR A 386 22.29 -8.32 -26.34
CA THR A 386 21.59 -8.82 -27.53
C THR A 386 21.88 -7.92 -28.73
N PHE A 387 21.79 -6.59 -28.56
CA PHE A 387 22.11 -5.64 -29.63
C PHE A 387 23.59 -5.70 -30.05
N ALA A 388 24.51 -5.98 -29.13
CA ALA A 388 25.92 -6.18 -29.45
C ALA A 388 26.18 -7.42 -30.34
N SER A 389 25.28 -8.40 -30.33
CA SER A 389 25.39 -9.62 -31.14
C SER A 389 24.80 -9.50 -32.55
N VAL A 390 24.05 -8.43 -32.84
CA VAL A 390 23.32 -8.25 -34.12
C VAL A 390 23.94 -7.09 -34.92
N ARG A 391 24.35 -7.34 -36.18
CA ARG A 391 24.75 -6.26 -37.11
C ARG A 391 23.53 -5.39 -37.44
N MET A 392 23.56 -4.13 -37.00
CA MET A 392 22.48 -3.15 -37.18
C MET A 392 22.19 -2.76 -38.64
N ASP A 393 23.06 -3.13 -39.59
CA ASP A 393 22.96 -2.74 -41.01
C ASP A 393 21.73 -3.34 -41.74
N HIS A 394 21.07 -4.36 -41.18
CA HIS A 394 19.95 -5.07 -41.82
C HIS A 394 18.69 -5.25 -40.96
N VAL A 395 18.61 -4.62 -39.77
CA VAL A 395 17.47 -4.80 -38.88
C VAL A 395 16.40 -3.75 -39.18
N ALA A 396 15.26 -4.18 -39.72
CA ALA A 396 14.08 -3.34 -39.88
C ALA A 396 13.67 -2.74 -38.53
N ARG A 397 13.34 -1.44 -38.49
CA ARG A 397 12.94 -0.74 -37.25
C ARG A 397 11.76 -1.42 -36.52
N GLU A 398 10.90 -2.14 -37.24
CA GLU A 398 9.79 -2.93 -36.69
C GLU A 398 10.25 -4.15 -35.89
N ALA A 399 11.46 -4.68 -36.12
CA ALA A 399 12.04 -5.78 -35.34
C ALA A 399 12.57 -5.33 -33.95
N VAL A 400 12.45 -4.03 -33.63
CA VAL A 400 12.94 -3.42 -32.37
C VAL A 400 11.77 -2.84 -31.54
N GLU A 401 10.55 -3.34 -31.72
CA GLU A 401 9.45 -3.02 -30.81
C GLU A 401 9.54 -3.83 -29.51
N GLU A 402 9.28 -3.17 -28.37
CA GLU A 402 9.22 -3.87 -27.08
C GLU A 402 8.09 -4.90 -27.09
N PRO A 403 8.33 -6.15 -26.62
CA PRO A 403 7.28 -7.15 -26.52
C PRO A 403 6.09 -6.63 -25.70
N ALA A 404 4.87 -7.03 -26.08
CA ALA A 404 3.66 -6.66 -25.33
C ALA A 404 3.70 -7.09 -23.85
N SER A 405 4.48 -8.12 -23.52
CA SER A 405 4.74 -8.57 -22.15
C SER A 405 5.53 -7.55 -21.30
N TYR A 406 6.11 -6.51 -21.88
CA TYR A 406 6.80 -5.45 -21.13
C TYR A 406 5.84 -4.37 -20.62
N SER A 407 4.58 -4.41 -21.06
CA SER A 407 3.53 -3.49 -20.62
C SER A 407 3.07 -3.74 -19.17
N ALA A 408 3.33 -4.93 -18.63
CA ALA A 408 2.98 -5.32 -17.27
C ALA A 408 4.13 -6.11 -16.63
N SER A 409 4.11 -6.18 -15.29
CA SER A 409 5.06 -6.96 -14.51
C SER A 409 4.50 -8.36 -14.23
N PHE A 410 5.35 -9.38 -14.42
CA PHE A 410 5.01 -10.80 -14.26
C PHE A 410 6.02 -11.53 -13.38
N ASN A 411 6.54 -10.84 -12.36
CA ASN A 411 7.59 -11.39 -11.51
C ASN A 411 7.05 -12.49 -10.57
N PRO A 412 7.48 -13.76 -10.72
CA PRO A 412 6.94 -14.87 -9.93
C PRO A 412 7.63 -15.03 -8.57
N PHE A 413 8.74 -14.34 -8.31
CA PHE A 413 9.56 -14.54 -7.10
C PHE A 413 8.79 -14.23 -5.80
N PRO A 414 7.97 -13.16 -5.71
CA PRO A 414 7.15 -12.93 -4.52
C PRO A 414 6.20 -14.10 -4.20
N ALA A 415 5.51 -14.62 -5.22
CA ALA A 415 4.62 -15.78 -5.07
C ALA A 415 5.39 -17.04 -4.67
N LEU A 416 6.54 -17.28 -5.29
CA LEU A 416 7.40 -18.44 -4.99
C LEU A 416 7.88 -18.42 -3.54
N VAL A 417 8.37 -17.28 -3.05
CA VAL A 417 8.87 -17.14 -1.68
C VAL A 417 7.77 -17.47 -0.66
N ILE A 418 6.57 -16.94 -0.86
CA ILE A 418 5.43 -17.18 0.03
C ILE A 418 4.96 -18.64 -0.06
N GLY A 419 4.87 -19.21 -1.27
CA GLY A 419 4.45 -20.59 -1.49
C GLY A 419 5.42 -21.62 -0.91
N VAL A 420 6.73 -21.45 -1.16
CA VAL A 420 7.76 -22.34 -0.59
C VAL A 420 7.78 -22.25 0.94
N THR A 421 7.57 -21.06 1.49
CA THR A 421 7.42 -20.88 2.95
C THR A 421 6.21 -21.65 3.46
N GLY A 422 5.06 -21.54 2.79
CA GLY A 422 3.86 -22.30 3.14
C GLY A 422 4.11 -23.82 3.13
N ALA A 423 4.74 -24.33 2.07
CA ALA A 423 5.06 -25.75 1.94
C ALA A 423 6.05 -26.23 3.02
N ALA A 424 7.12 -25.47 3.27
CA ALA A 424 8.11 -25.81 4.29
C ALA A 424 7.50 -25.84 5.71
N MET A 425 6.59 -24.90 6.00
CA MET A 425 5.94 -24.79 7.29
C MET A 425 4.81 -25.80 7.48
N ALA A 426 4.17 -26.24 6.39
CA ALA A 426 3.23 -27.35 6.44
C ALA A 426 3.90 -28.70 6.79
N ALA A 427 5.20 -28.84 6.47
CA ALA A 427 6.02 -29.99 6.84
C ALA A 427 6.79 -29.82 8.16
N HIS A 428 6.64 -28.67 8.85
CA HIS A 428 7.40 -28.35 10.06
C HIS A 428 6.88 -29.15 11.26
N THR A 429 7.77 -29.88 11.94
CA THR A 429 7.42 -30.67 13.11
C THR A 429 7.16 -29.79 14.33
N GLN A 430 6.16 -30.16 15.14
CA GLN A 430 5.80 -29.46 16.38
C GLN A 430 5.70 -30.46 17.54
N THR A 431 5.63 -29.95 18.76
CA THR A 431 5.53 -30.77 19.98
C THR A 431 4.17 -31.46 20.09
N TYR A 432 3.09 -30.80 19.66
CA TYR A 432 1.73 -31.32 19.72
C TYR A 432 1.16 -31.61 18.34
N LEU A 433 0.39 -32.70 18.20
CA LEU A 433 -0.28 -33.06 16.94
C LEU A 433 -1.17 -31.93 16.43
N PHE A 434 -1.95 -31.32 17.32
CA PHE A 434 -2.80 -30.18 16.97
C PHE A 434 -2.00 -29.00 16.39
N GLN A 435 -0.81 -28.71 16.94
CA GLN A 435 0.07 -27.68 16.40
C GLN A 435 0.58 -28.03 15.00
N VAL A 436 0.94 -29.30 14.75
CA VAL A 436 1.32 -29.76 13.39
C VAL A 436 0.16 -29.54 12.42
N GLN A 437 -1.06 -29.92 12.80
CA GLN A 437 -2.24 -29.78 11.95
C GLN A 437 -2.57 -28.32 11.62
N ILE A 438 -2.51 -27.42 12.61
CA ILE A 438 -2.72 -25.99 12.38
C ILE A 438 -1.61 -25.39 11.52
N HIS A 439 -0.35 -25.85 11.67
CA HIS A 439 0.76 -25.41 10.80
C HIS A 439 0.59 -25.86 9.35
N ALA A 440 0.18 -27.12 9.15
CA ALA A 440 -0.22 -27.62 7.84
C ALA A 440 -1.39 -26.81 7.25
N LEU A 441 -2.37 -26.43 8.06
CA LEU A 441 -3.51 -25.65 7.61
C LEU A 441 -3.08 -24.29 7.04
N TRP A 442 -2.38 -23.45 7.78
CA TRP A 442 -1.97 -22.14 7.26
C TRP A 442 -0.92 -22.26 6.16
N GLY A 443 -0.02 -23.25 6.24
CA GLY A 443 0.97 -23.51 5.20
C GLY A 443 0.33 -23.82 3.85
N ASN A 444 -0.70 -24.69 3.85
CA ASN A 444 -1.46 -25.03 2.65
C ASN A 444 -2.24 -23.82 2.08
N LEU A 445 -2.77 -22.94 2.93
CA LEU A 445 -3.43 -21.70 2.48
C LEU A 445 -2.42 -20.75 1.78
N LEU A 446 -1.19 -20.63 2.28
CA LEU A 446 -0.15 -19.83 1.61
C LEU A 446 0.32 -20.45 0.28
N VAL A 447 0.38 -21.79 0.20
CA VAL A 447 0.65 -22.49 -1.07
C VAL A 447 -0.47 -22.22 -2.07
N ALA A 448 -1.74 -22.28 -1.64
CA ALA A 448 -2.88 -21.97 -2.50
C ALA A 448 -2.82 -20.54 -3.05
N PHE A 449 -2.44 -19.55 -2.23
CA PHE A 449 -2.17 -18.19 -2.69
C PHE A 449 -1.10 -18.16 -3.79
N ALA A 450 0.04 -18.81 -3.58
CA ALA A 450 1.14 -18.80 -4.55
C ALA A 450 0.72 -19.40 -5.90
N VAL A 451 -0.02 -20.51 -5.88
CA VAL A 451 -0.57 -21.13 -7.10
C VAL A 451 -1.52 -20.18 -7.83
N LEU A 452 -2.45 -19.56 -7.11
CA LEU A 452 -3.41 -18.62 -7.69
C LEU A 452 -2.74 -17.36 -8.24
N ARG A 453 -1.69 -16.86 -7.57
CA ARG A 453 -0.90 -15.72 -8.03
C ARG A 453 -0.12 -16.06 -9.30
N CYS A 454 0.44 -17.26 -9.40
CA CYS A 454 1.04 -17.77 -10.65
C CYS A 454 0.00 -17.83 -11.79
N PHE A 455 -1.23 -18.28 -11.51
CA PHE A 455 -2.30 -18.24 -12.51
C PHE A 455 -2.69 -16.82 -12.90
N THR A 456 -2.71 -15.86 -11.97
CA THR A 456 -2.91 -14.44 -12.28
C THR A 456 -1.86 -13.96 -13.29
N TYR A 457 -0.58 -14.24 -13.04
CA TYR A 457 0.49 -13.87 -13.99
C TYR A 457 0.34 -14.58 -15.33
N PHE A 458 0.00 -15.88 -15.34
CA PHE A 458 -0.20 -16.64 -16.57
C PHE A 458 -1.32 -16.07 -17.43
N PHE A 459 -2.48 -15.77 -16.85
CA PHE A 459 -3.61 -15.19 -17.60
C PHE A 459 -3.33 -13.76 -18.07
N LEU A 460 -2.68 -12.93 -17.24
CA LEU A 460 -2.29 -11.58 -17.65
C LEU A 460 -1.16 -11.59 -18.69
N TRP A 461 -0.32 -12.63 -18.71
CA TRP A 461 0.69 -12.82 -19.74
C TRP A 461 0.06 -13.20 -21.09
N LEU A 462 -0.99 -14.05 -21.07
CA LEU A 462 -1.78 -14.37 -22.27
C LEU A 462 -2.56 -13.16 -22.79
N GLY A 463 -3.07 -12.30 -21.91
CA GLY A 463 -3.82 -11.09 -22.25
C GLY A 463 -3.36 -9.87 -21.46
N PRO A 464 -2.26 -9.20 -21.86
CA PRO A 464 -1.72 -8.05 -21.14
C PRO A 464 -2.72 -6.88 -21.03
N PRO A 465 -2.71 -6.13 -19.91
CA PRO A 465 -3.66 -5.04 -19.69
C PRO A 465 -3.43 -3.90 -20.68
N LYS A 466 -4.44 -3.61 -21.51
CA LYS A 466 -4.40 -2.52 -22.50
C LYS A 466 -4.95 -1.20 -21.97
N SER A 467 -5.85 -1.27 -20.99
CA SER A 467 -6.59 -0.13 -20.45
C SER A 467 -5.99 0.40 -19.16
N ILE A 468 -6.25 1.68 -18.86
CA ILE A 468 -5.99 2.31 -17.57
C ILE A 468 -6.95 1.83 -16.48
N LEU A 469 -8.04 1.14 -16.85
CA LEU A 469 -9.01 0.60 -15.90
C LEU A 469 -8.48 -0.70 -15.25
N PRO A 470 -8.81 -0.96 -13.97
CA PRO A 470 -8.45 -2.21 -13.30
C PRO A 470 -8.96 -3.45 -14.06
N SER A 471 -8.08 -4.42 -14.32
CA SER A 471 -8.42 -5.64 -15.07
C SER A 471 -9.17 -6.70 -14.25
N ARG A 472 -9.07 -6.63 -12.92
CA ARG A 472 -9.80 -7.49 -11.96
C ARG A 472 -9.68 -9.00 -12.27
N PRO A 473 -8.46 -9.57 -12.30
CA PRO A 473 -8.30 -11.00 -12.52
C PRO A 473 -8.94 -11.83 -11.39
N PRO A 474 -9.80 -12.82 -11.68
CA PRO A 474 -10.55 -13.56 -10.67
C PRO A 474 -9.65 -14.38 -9.73
N THR A 475 -8.52 -14.89 -10.26
CA THR A 475 -7.51 -15.63 -9.49
C THR A 475 -6.84 -14.76 -8.44
N GLU A 476 -6.71 -13.45 -8.66
CA GLU A 476 -6.17 -12.53 -7.67
C GLU A 476 -7.10 -12.41 -6.47
N ALA A 477 -8.42 -12.26 -6.68
CA ALA A 477 -9.37 -12.16 -5.57
C ALA A 477 -9.34 -13.39 -4.66
N LEU A 478 -9.28 -14.59 -5.25
CA LEU A 478 -9.11 -15.84 -4.51
C LEU A 478 -7.74 -15.91 -3.84
N GLY A 479 -6.67 -15.54 -4.54
CA GLY A 479 -5.32 -15.49 -3.99
C GLY A 479 -5.25 -14.59 -2.75
N SER A 480 -5.77 -13.36 -2.84
CA SER A 480 -5.86 -12.43 -1.72
C SER A 480 -6.55 -13.05 -0.51
N PHE A 481 -7.64 -13.79 -0.75
CA PHE A 481 -8.40 -14.47 0.31
C PHE A 481 -7.57 -15.54 1.01
N PHE A 482 -6.91 -16.42 0.25
CA PHE A 482 -6.08 -17.49 0.82
C PHE A 482 -4.87 -16.93 1.58
N LEU A 483 -4.25 -15.87 1.08
CA LEU A 483 -3.16 -15.18 1.76
C LEU A 483 -3.62 -14.55 3.08
N ALA A 484 -4.75 -13.84 3.06
CA ALA A 484 -5.31 -13.25 4.27
C ALA A 484 -5.69 -14.34 5.28
N CYS A 485 -6.50 -15.32 4.87
CA CYS A 485 -6.93 -16.42 5.73
C CYS A 485 -5.73 -17.20 6.30
N GLY A 486 -4.72 -17.50 5.48
CA GLY A 486 -3.47 -18.13 5.92
C GLY A 486 -2.72 -17.30 6.97
N GLY A 487 -2.62 -15.98 6.76
CA GLY A 487 -2.04 -15.07 7.75
C GLY A 487 -2.80 -15.05 9.09
N LEU A 488 -4.13 -15.13 9.06
CA LEU A 488 -4.95 -15.20 10.27
C LEU A 488 -4.77 -16.51 11.04
N VAL A 489 -4.81 -17.64 10.34
CA VAL A 489 -4.57 -18.96 10.95
C VAL A 489 -3.14 -19.05 11.50
N PHE A 490 -2.17 -18.42 10.85
CA PHE A 490 -0.80 -18.32 11.38
C PHE A 490 -0.77 -17.52 12.70
N MET A 491 -1.54 -16.44 12.84
CA MET A 491 -1.66 -15.76 14.14
C MET A 491 -2.35 -16.64 15.20
N PHE A 492 -3.29 -17.51 14.81
CA PHE A 492 -3.92 -18.46 15.73
C PHE A 492 -3.02 -19.64 16.12
N SER A 493 -1.94 -19.91 15.37
CA SER A 493 -1.07 -21.05 15.61
C SER A 493 -0.01 -20.83 16.69
N THR A 494 -0.18 -19.83 17.57
CA THR A 494 0.72 -19.62 18.70
C THR A 494 0.65 -20.80 19.67
N GLU A 495 1.78 -21.09 20.32
CA GLU A 495 1.89 -22.18 21.28
C GLU A 495 0.88 -22.03 22.43
N GLU A 496 0.69 -20.81 22.95
CA GLU A 496 -0.24 -20.57 24.06
C GLU A 496 -1.71 -20.70 23.65
N VAL A 497 -2.10 -20.23 22.44
CA VAL A 497 -3.47 -20.41 21.94
C VAL A 497 -3.77 -21.89 21.72
N THR A 498 -2.83 -22.64 21.17
CA THR A 498 -2.99 -24.07 20.95
C THR A 498 -3.05 -24.86 22.26
N ILE A 499 -2.23 -24.51 23.25
CA ILE A 499 -2.32 -25.10 24.60
C ILE A 499 -3.65 -24.75 25.28
N ALA A 500 -4.10 -23.51 25.18
CA ALA A 500 -5.39 -23.09 25.74
C ALA A 500 -6.57 -23.83 25.09
N ALA A 501 -6.52 -24.04 23.78
CA ALA A 501 -7.52 -24.81 23.05
C ALA A 501 -7.56 -26.28 23.51
N MET A 502 -6.39 -26.94 23.60
CA MET A 502 -6.26 -28.31 24.09
C MET A 502 -6.76 -28.45 25.53
N ARG A 503 -6.39 -27.53 26.44
CA ARG A 503 -6.85 -27.55 27.85
C ARG A 503 -8.36 -27.38 27.99
N ARG A 504 -9.00 -26.66 27.07
CA ARG A 504 -10.47 -26.47 27.04
C ARG A 504 -11.22 -27.53 26.23
N GLY A 505 -10.52 -28.53 25.68
CA GLY A 505 -11.11 -29.55 24.81
C GLY A 505 -11.71 -28.99 23.52
N ARG A 506 -11.11 -27.93 22.97
CA ARG A 506 -11.55 -27.22 21.75
C ARG A 506 -10.45 -27.16 20.69
N ASP A 507 -9.62 -28.18 20.62
CA ASP A 507 -8.53 -28.38 19.65
C ASP A 507 -9.02 -28.88 18.28
N ASP A 508 -10.19 -28.42 17.84
CA ASP A 508 -10.75 -28.74 16.53
C ASP A 508 -10.21 -27.79 15.44
N VAL A 509 -9.47 -28.34 14.49
CA VAL A 509 -8.90 -27.60 13.35
C VAL A 509 -9.99 -26.94 12.50
N MET A 510 -11.17 -27.57 12.36
CA MET A 510 -12.27 -27.02 11.59
C MET A 510 -12.84 -25.75 12.24
N MET A 511 -12.95 -25.71 13.57
CA MET A 511 -13.32 -24.50 14.31
C MET A 511 -12.39 -23.32 13.99
N PHE A 512 -11.07 -23.53 14.07
CA PHE A 512 -10.08 -22.49 13.78
C PHE A 512 -10.15 -22.01 12.33
N LEU A 513 -10.30 -22.93 11.38
CA LEU A 513 -10.49 -22.60 9.96
C LEU A 513 -11.76 -21.77 9.74
N ASN A 514 -12.89 -22.17 10.31
CA ASN A 514 -14.17 -21.48 10.13
C ASN A 514 -14.14 -20.07 10.71
N VAL A 515 -13.57 -19.89 11.91
CA VAL A 515 -13.37 -18.57 12.51
C VAL A 515 -12.47 -17.72 11.63
N ALA A 516 -11.39 -18.29 11.07
CA ALA A 516 -10.49 -17.57 10.20
C ALA A 516 -11.19 -17.13 8.90
N VAL A 517 -11.85 -18.06 8.21
CA VAL A 517 -12.62 -17.80 6.97
C VAL A 517 -13.69 -16.73 7.20
N ALA A 518 -14.50 -16.87 8.26
CA ALA A 518 -15.55 -15.90 8.56
C ALA A 518 -14.97 -14.50 8.82
N SER A 519 -13.88 -14.41 9.57
CA SER A 519 -13.19 -13.14 9.84
C SER A 519 -12.57 -12.54 8.57
N THR A 520 -11.98 -13.35 7.70
CA THR A 520 -11.46 -12.91 6.39
C THR A 520 -12.58 -12.38 5.51
N CYS A 521 -13.70 -13.10 5.39
CA CYS A 521 -14.86 -12.65 4.63
C CYS A 521 -15.41 -11.32 5.16
N PHE A 522 -15.53 -11.18 6.48
CA PHE A 522 -15.93 -9.92 7.12
C PHE A 522 -14.96 -8.78 6.77
N ALA A 523 -13.65 -9.01 6.87
CA ALA A 523 -12.64 -8.02 6.52
C ALA A 523 -12.64 -7.66 5.02
N PHE A 524 -13.00 -8.59 4.15
CA PHE A 524 -13.16 -8.35 2.71
C PHE A 524 -14.39 -7.51 2.42
N CYS A 525 -15.53 -7.80 3.05
CA CYS A 525 -16.72 -6.95 2.99
C CYS A 525 -16.40 -5.53 3.49
N TRP A 526 -15.69 -5.43 4.60
CA TRP A 526 -15.22 -4.16 5.14
C TRP A 526 -14.34 -3.39 4.13
N THR A 527 -13.37 -4.06 3.52
CA THR A 527 -12.48 -3.47 2.51
C THR A 527 -13.25 -3.01 1.27
N LEU A 528 -14.21 -3.81 0.80
CA LEU A 528 -15.12 -3.46 -0.29
C LEU A 528 -15.91 -2.19 0.03
N LEU A 529 -16.46 -2.08 1.25
CA LEU A 529 -17.22 -0.91 1.67
C LEU A 529 -16.37 0.37 1.67
N ILE A 530 -15.14 0.31 2.20
CA ILE A 530 -14.26 1.48 2.27
C ILE A 530 -13.74 1.90 0.87
N VAL A 531 -13.25 0.95 0.08
CA VAL A 531 -12.77 1.24 -1.28
C VAL A 531 -13.93 1.67 -2.18
N GLY A 532 -15.07 1.02 -2.05
CA GLY A 532 -16.31 1.36 -2.74
C GLY A 532 -16.83 2.75 -2.38
N PHE A 533 -16.80 3.12 -1.09
CA PHE A 533 -17.16 4.46 -0.63
C PHE A 533 -16.24 5.54 -1.22
N LYS A 534 -14.92 5.31 -1.25
CA LYS A 534 -13.98 6.21 -1.94
C LYS A 534 -14.31 6.34 -3.43
N GLY A 535 -14.59 5.23 -4.11
CA GLY A 535 -14.99 5.21 -5.52
C GLY A 535 -16.30 5.97 -5.79
N TRP A 536 -17.30 5.76 -4.93
CA TRP A 536 -18.58 6.45 -4.99
C TRP A 536 -18.43 7.97 -4.83
N LEU A 537 -17.65 8.42 -3.86
CA LEU A 537 -17.34 9.85 -3.69
C LEU A 537 -16.68 10.45 -4.94
N LYS A 538 -15.70 9.75 -5.53
CA LYS A 538 -15.05 10.20 -6.78
C LYS A 538 -16.03 10.27 -7.96
N SER A 539 -16.96 9.33 -8.07
CA SER A 539 -17.96 9.30 -9.15
C SER A 539 -18.92 10.50 -9.13
N ARG A 540 -19.19 11.09 -7.95
CA ARG A 540 -20.05 12.27 -7.81
C ARG A 540 -19.36 13.58 -8.24
N LEU A 541 -18.03 13.59 -8.28
CA LEU A 541 -17.22 14.77 -8.60
C LEU A 541 -16.81 14.84 -10.07
N ARG A 542 -16.89 13.73 -10.82
CA ARG A 542 -16.49 13.66 -12.22
C ARG A 542 -17.67 13.27 -13.11
N PRO A 543 -17.77 13.81 -14.34
CA PRO A 543 -18.81 13.40 -15.28
C PRO A 543 -18.70 11.90 -15.59
N VAL A 544 -19.85 11.25 -15.80
CA VAL A 544 -19.93 9.82 -16.14
C VAL A 544 -19.15 9.57 -17.42
N ILE A 545 -18.06 8.79 -17.34
CA ILE A 545 -17.29 8.38 -18.50
C ILE A 545 -18.08 7.27 -19.21
N SER A 546 -18.52 7.49 -20.44
CA SER A 546 -19.08 6.45 -21.29
C SER A 546 -17.97 5.48 -21.71
N TYR A 547 -18.08 4.21 -21.31
CA TYR A 547 -17.15 3.18 -21.75
C TYR A 547 -17.43 2.84 -23.21
N SER A 548 -16.43 2.94 -24.10
CA SER A 548 -16.54 2.29 -25.41
C SER A 548 -16.27 0.79 -25.22
N SER A 549 -17.23 -0.04 -25.57
CA SER A 549 -17.01 -1.48 -25.66
C SER A 549 -16.15 -1.73 -26.91
N SER A 550 -14.91 -2.17 -26.72
CA SER A 550 -14.13 -2.78 -27.78
C SER A 550 -14.56 -4.24 -27.90
N ALA A 551 -15.73 -4.47 -28.51
CA ALA A 551 -16.12 -5.79 -28.99
C ALA A 551 -15.33 -6.10 -30.28
#